data_AF-A0A4Z1BAN2-F1
#
_entry.id   AF-A0A4Z1BAN2-F1
#
_cell.length_a   1.000
_cell.length_b   1.000
_cell.length_c   1.000
_cell.angle_alpha   90.00
_cell.angle_beta   90.00
_cell.angle_gamma   90.00
#
_symmetry.space_group_name_H-M   'P 1'
#
loop_
_entity.id
_entity.type
_entity.pdbx_description
1 polymer ?
#
loop_
_entity_poly.entity_id
_entity_poly.type
_entity_poly.pdbx_seq_one_letter_code
_entity_poly.pdbx_strand_id
1 'polypeptide(L)' 'MNKIKFKKIKEKTLEGLEAKVNEFLASKEGSQFKLLNASIERVEEQKFPHNEEVLSATLILAHQ' A
#
# COMPACT_ATOMS: atom_id res chain seq x y z
N MET A 1 16.08 18.54 -0.93
CA MET A 1 15.88 17.37 -0.04
C MET A 1 14.77 16.52 -0.65
N ASN A 2 15.05 15.28 -1.03
CA ASN A 2 14.03 14.37 -1.58
C ASN A 2 13.00 14.08 -0.48
N LYS A 3 11.73 14.39 -0.73
CA LYS A 3 10.64 14.08 0.21
C LYS A 3 10.30 12.59 0.08
N ILE A 4 10.44 11.85 1.18
CA ILE A 4 10.03 10.45 1.25
C ILE A 4 8.61 10.38 1.79
N LYS A 5 7.77 9.52 1.20
CA LYS A 5 6.40 9.27 1.62
C LYS A 5 6.18 7.79 1.84
N PHE A 6 5.56 7.46 2.96
CA PHE A 6 5.11 6.11 3.27
C PHE A 6 3.61 6.04 3.04
N LYS A 7 3.15 5.05 2.28
CA LYS A 7 1.73 4.80 2.05
C LYS A 7 1.42 3.35 2.42
N LYS A 8 0.43 3.14 3.27
CA LYS A 8 -0.06 1.80 3.62
C LYS A 8 -1.38 1.55 2.92
N ILE A 9 -1.48 0.43 2.22
CA ILE A 9 -2.69 -0.03 1.52
C ILE A 9 -3.04 -1.40 2.10
N LYS A 10 -4.31 -1.64 2.37
CA LYS A 10 -4.81 -2.93 2.86
C LYS A 10 -5.81 -3.53 1.87
N GLU A 11 -5.71 -4.82 1.66
CA GLU A 11 -6.69 -5.62 0.91
C GLU A 11 -6.71 -7.08 1.36
N LYS A 12 -7.79 -7.81 1.02
CA LYS A 12 -7.96 -9.23 1.34
C LYS A 12 -7.20 -10.15 0.39
N THR A 13 -6.97 -9.73 -0.85
CA THR A 13 -6.30 -10.53 -1.88
C THR A 13 -5.10 -9.80 -2.48
N LEU A 14 -4.14 -10.58 -2.99
CA LEU A 14 -2.94 -10.02 -3.63
C LEU A 14 -3.31 -9.19 -4.87
N GLU A 15 -4.25 -9.68 -5.67
CA GLU A 15 -4.75 -9.01 -6.87
C GLU A 15 -5.45 -7.68 -6.54
N GLY A 16 -6.25 -7.65 -5.47
CA GLY A 16 -6.88 -6.40 -5.01
C GLY A 16 -5.83 -5.40 -4.49
N LEU A 17 -4.79 -5.89 -3.83
CA LEU A 17 -3.68 -5.08 -3.35
C LEU A 17 -2.92 -4.45 -4.52
N GLU A 18 -2.60 -5.25 -5.55
CA GLU A 18 -1.95 -4.79 -6.76
C GLU A 18 -2.80 -3.73 -7.49
N ALA A 19 -4.10 -3.98 -7.67
CA ALA A 19 -5.01 -3.03 -8.29
C ALA A 19 -5.02 -1.67 -7.57
N LYS A 20 -5.14 -1.67 -6.24
CA LYS A 20 -5.12 -0.42 -5.44
C LYS A 20 -3.77 0.28 -5.47
N VAL A 21 -2.67 -0.47 -5.46
CA VAL A 21 -1.32 0.11 -5.58
C VAL A 21 -1.17 0.80 -6.93
N ASN A 22 -1.56 0.13 -8.02
CA ASN A 22 -1.49 0.69 -9.37
C ASN A 22 -2.42 1.91 -9.53
N GLU A 23 -3.64 1.86 -8.99
CA GLU A 23 -4.57 3.00 -8.97
C GLU A 23 -3.96 4.20 -8.24
N PHE A 24 -3.34 3.97 -7.08
CA PHE A 24 -2.64 5.02 -6.35
C PHE A 24 -1.49 5.61 -7.18
N LEU A 25 -0.64 4.78 -7.79
CA LEU A 25 0.49 5.26 -8.61
C LEU A 25 0.04 6.03 -9.86
N ALA A 26 -1.10 5.67 -10.44
CA ALA A 26 -1.71 6.36 -11.57
C ALA A 26 -2.45 7.66 -11.19
N SER A 27 -2.75 7.86 -9.90
CA SER A 27 -3.44 9.07 -9.42
C SER A 27 -2.57 10.33 -9.57
N LYS A 28 -3.21 11.51 -9.57
CA LYS A 28 -2.51 12.82 -9.58
C LYS A 28 -1.52 12.99 -8.42
N GLU A 29 -1.80 12.34 -7.29
CA GLU A 29 -0.93 12.37 -6.11
C GLU A 29 0.23 11.39 -6.30
N GLY A 30 -0.04 10.14 -6.69
CA GLY A 30 0.98 9.10 -6.83
C GLY A 30 1.95 9.34 -7.97
N SER A 31 1.50 9.97 -9.06
CA SER A 31 2.35 10.29 -10.21
C SER A 31 3.47 11.28 -9.90
N GLN A 32 3.36 12.03 -8.80
CA GLN A 32 4.41 12.93 -8.30
C GLN A 32 5.54 12.19 -7.58
N PHE A 33 5.38 10.89 -7.33
CA PHE A 33 6.34 10.09 -6.60
C PHE A 33 6.81 8.89 -7.44
N LYS A 34 8.07 8.54 -7.29
CA LYS A 34 8.65 7.29 -7.77
C LYS A 34 8.59 6.25 -6.66
N LEU A 35 8.11 5.05 -6.98
CA LEU A 35 8.19 3.90 -6.08
C LEU A 35 9.64 3.47 -5.91
N LEU A 36 10.12 3.47 -4.66
CA LEU A 36 11.45 2.99 -4.30
C LEU A 36 11.41 1.55 -3.82
N ASN A 37 10.42 1.21 -3.02
CA ASN A 37 10.25 -0.13 -2.46
C ASN A 37 8.79 -0.39 -2.08
N ALA A 38 8.38 -1.65 -2.10
CA ALA A 38 7.09 -2.11 -1.63
C ALA A 38 7.28 -3.38 -0.79
N SER A 39 6.75 -3.40 0.42
CA SER A 39 6.73 -4.59 1.29
C SER A 39 5.30 -5.02 1.52
N ILE A 40 5.03 -6.33 1.45
CA ILE A 40 3.71 -6.90 1.68
C ILE A 40 3.79 -7.79 2.92
N GLU A 41 2.90 -7.56 3.88
CA GLU A 41 2.77 -8.33 5.10
C GLU A 41 1.34 -8.86 5.23
N ARG A 42 1.17 -10.10 5.71
CA ARG A 42 -0.13 -10.58 6.18
C ARG A 42 -0.34 -10.08 7.61
N VAL A 43 -1.48 -9.44 7.84
CA VAL A 43 -1.86 -8.89 9.13
C VAL A 43 -3.18 -9.53 9.53
N GLU A 44 -3.19 -10.18 10.69
CA GLU A 44 -4.43 -10.59 11.34
C GLU A 44 -4.98 -9.38 12.10
N GLU A 45 -6.08 -8.79 11.61
CA GLU A 45 -6.79 -7.77 12.37
C GLU A 45 -7.81 -8.45 13.29
N GLN A 46 -7.56 -8.38 14.60
CA GLN A 46 -8.55 -8.77 15.60
C GLN A 46 -9.72 -7.78 15.57
N LYS A 47 -10.82 -8.17 14.93
CA LYS A 47 -12.12 -7.53 15.08
C LYS A 47 -13.03 -8.49 15.82
N PHE A 48 -13.55 -8.13 16.99
CA PHE A 48 -14.56 -8.98 17.62
C PHE A 48 -15.87 -8.91 16.81
N PRO A 49 -16.53 -10.02 16.44
CA PRO A 49 -16.29 -11.42 16.85
C PRO A 49 -15.48 -12.30 15.86
N HIS A 50 -14.92 -11.74 14.78
CA HIS A 50 -14.16 -12.49 13.76
C HIS A 50 -12.80 -11.85 13.46
N ASN A 51 -11.72 -12.63 13.57
CA ASN A 51 -10.42 -12.23 13.06
C ASN A 51 -10.48 -12.16 11.52
N GLU A 52 -10.10 -11.01 10.95
CA GLU A 52 -9.94 -10.86 9.50
C GLU A 52 -8.46 -10.93 9.15
N GLU A 53 -8.09 -11.88 8.29
CA GLU A 53 -6.78 -11.86 7.62
C GLU A 53 -6.81 -10.86 6.46
N VAL A 54 -5.90 -9.89 6.49
CA VAL A 54 -5.72 -8.91 5.41
C VAL A 54 -4.26 -8.82 5.02
N LEU A 55 -4.00 -8.56 3.75
CA LEU A 55 -2.70 -8.16 3.24
C LEU A 55 -2.53 -6.65 3.41
N SER A 56 -1.36 -6.24 3.89
CA SER A 56 -0.96 -4.85 3.95
C SER A 56 0.28 -4.61 3.10
N ALA A 57 0.18 -3.74 2.11
CA ALA A 57 1.30 -3.21 1.36
C ALA A 57 1.78 -1.90 1.98
N THR A 58 3.06 -1.82 2.32
CA THR A 58 3.74 -0.58 2.67
C THR A 58 4.58 -0.15 1.48
N LEU A 59 4.22 0.98 0.87
CA LEU A 59 4.93 1.61 -0.24
C LEU A 59 5.87 2.70 0.29
N ILE A 60 7.12 2.66 -0.14
CA ILE A 60 8.13 3.69 0.10
C ILE A 60 8.30 4.46 -1.21
N LEU A 61 7.96 5.74 -1.17
CA LEU A 61 7.85 6.61 -2.34
C LEU A 61 8.80 7.79 -2.18
N ALA A 62 9.45 8.23 -3.25
CA ALA A 62 10.25 9.46 -3.27
C ALA A 62 9.70 10.45 -4.27
N HIS A 63 9.59 11.71 -3.86
CA HIS A 63 9.16 12.79 -4.74
C HIS A 63 10.10 12.89 -5.95
N GLN A 64 9.53 12.96 -7.15
CA GLN A 64 10.28 13.13 -8.40
C GLN A 64 10.85 14.54 -8.55
#